data_AF-A0A350T5L0-F1
#
_entry.id   AF-A0A350T5L0-F1
#
_cell.length_a   1.000
_cell.length_b   1.000
_cell.length_c   1.000
_cell.angle_alpha   90.00
_cell.angle_beta   90.00
_cell.angle_gamma   90.00
#
_symmetry.space_group_name_H-M   'P 1'
#
loop_
_entity.id
_entity.type
_entity.pdbx_description
1 polymer ?
#
loop_
_entity_poly.entity_id
_entity_poly.type
_entity_poly.pdbx_seq_one_letter_code
_entity_poly.pdbx_strand_id
1 'polypeptide(L)'
;MTRQPLIYVAILTLLCCGWVVSSRPAVSSGSTVYIALGDSIAAGIGSSLPRERGYSALIRDLISRESGRIVTLENLATPGETVTSFRDDGQLSRFHDLVDRLNRGNTPISAITVSLGGNDMLHVSGRGSTDRQAALDGFTSAYPAVLS
;
A
#
# COMPACT_ATOMS: atom_id res chain seq x y z
N MET A 1 36.80 27.53 62.34
CA MET A 1 35.76 26.65 61.76
C MET A 1 35.01 27.43 60.70
N THR A 2 35.18 27.10 59.42
CA THR A 2 34.17 27.30 58.36
C THR A 2 34.67 26.63 57.08
N ARG A 3 34.43 25.33 56.98
CA ARG A 3 34.45 24.60 55.70
C ARG A 3 33.24 25.12 54.90
N GLN A 4 33.45 25.55 53.65
CA GLN A 4 32.37 25.70 52.68
C GLN A 4 32.35 24.48 51.75
N PRO A 5 31.49 23.47 52.00
CA PRO A 5 31.33 22.34 51.09
C PRO A 5 29.96 22.35 50.39
N LEU A 6 29.34 23.51 50.16
CA LEU A 6 27.99 23.56 49.58
C LEU A 6 27.96 23.91 48.08
N ILE A 7 29.07 24.37 47.49
CA ILE A 7 29.09 24.83 46.09
C ILE A 7 29.37 23.68 45.11
N TYR A 8 30.07 22.62 45.54
CA TYR A 8 30.44 21.51 44.65
C TYR A 8 29.30 20.55 44.31
N VAL A 9 28.25 20.47 45.13
CA VAL A 9 27.15 19.52 44.93
C VAL A 9 26.23 19.95 43.79
N ALA A 10 26.13 21.25 43.49
CA ALA A 10 25.25 21.76 42.44
C ALA A 10 25.79 21.56 41.01
N ILE A 11 27.12 21.41 40.84
CA ILE A 11 27.75 21.25 39.51
C ILE A 11 27.69 19.79 39.04
N LEU A 12 27.60 18.82 39.96
CA LEU A 12 27.62 17.39 39.61
C LEU A 12 26.28 16.88 39.05
N THR A 13 25.17 17.58 39.31
CA THR A 13 23.84 17.22 38.78
C THR A 13 23.59 17.67 37.34
N LEU A 14 24.43 18.56 36.78
CA LEU A 14 24.28 19.07 35.40
C LEU A 14 25.01 18.22 34.35
N LEU A 15 25.84 17.25 34.74
CA LEU A 15 26.56 16.36 33.81
C LEU A 15 25.83 15.05 33.48
N CYS A 16 24.71 14.74 34.14
CA CYS A 16 23.95 13.50 33.93
C CYS A 16 22.60 13.69 33.22
N CYS A 17 22.34 14.83 32.58
CA CYS A 17 21.39 14.88 31.47
C CYS A 17 22.02 14.16 30.28
N GLY A 18 22.09 12.85 30.43
CA GLY A 18 22.51 11.90 29.43
C GLY A 18 21.80 12.24 28.14
N TRP A 19 22.61 12.36 27.12
CA TRP A 19 22.19 12.39 25.75
C TRP A 19 21.27 11.20 25.55
N VAL A 20 19.95 11.43 25.61
CA VAL A 20 19.01 10.53 24.95
C VAL A 20 19.28 10.75 23.48
N VAL A 21 20.32 10.08 22.97
CA VAL A 21 20.50 9.85 21.56
C VAL A 21 19.27 9.04 21.19
N SER A 22 18.23 9.74 20.71
CA SER A 22 17.12 9.11 20.04
C SER A 22 17.75 8.40 18.85
N SER A 23 18.03 7.11 19.01
CA SER A 23 18.40 6.21 17.93
C SER A 23 17.17 6.09 17.04
N ARG A 24 16.97 7.08 16.18
CA ARG A 24 16.10 6.92 15.03
C ARG A 24 16.66 5.71 14.29
N PRO A 25 15.87 4.66 14.04
CA PRO A 25 16.33 3.54 13.24
C PRO A 25 16.91 4.12 11.95
N ALA A 26 18.13 3.69 11.61
CA ALA A 26 18.76 4.11 10.38
C ALA A 26 17.77 3.86 9.25
N VAL A 27 17.36 4.93 8.57
CA VAL A 27 16.54 4.83 7.37
C VAL A 27 17.30 3.92 6.42
N SER A 28 16.74 2.73 6.17
CA SER A 28 17.25 1.85 5.12
C SER A 28 17.22 2.65 3.83
N SER A 29 18.40 2.97 3.30
CA SER A 29 18.60 3.84 2.12
C SER A 29 18.09 3.24 0.80
N GLY A 30 17.40 2.09 0.85
CA GLY A 30 16.88 1.43 -0.34
C GLY A 30 15.49 1.94 -0.72
N SER A 31 15.30 2.27 -1.99
CA SER A 31 13.98 2.43 -2.57
C SER A 31 13.18 1.13 -2.51
N THR A 32 11.86 1.23 -2.47
CA THR A 32 10.92 0.10 -2.57
C THR A 32 9.80 0.44 -3.54
N VAL A 33 9.05 -0.57 -3.97
CA VAL A 33 7.92 -0.40 -4.89
C VAL A 33 6.62 -0.79 -4.21
N TYR A 34 5.63 0.10 -4.31
CA TYR A 34 4.24 -0.20 -4.03
C TYR A 34 3.52 -0.42 -5.37
N ILE A 35 2.80 -1.54 -5.49
CA ILE A 35 2.07 -1.89 -6.70
C ILE A 35 0.56 -1.75 -6.46
N ALA A 36 -0.12 -0.97 -7.29
CA ALA A 36 -1.58 -0.86 -7.26
C ALA A 36 -2.17 -1.58 -8.47
N LEU A 37 -3.12 -2.49 -8.21
CA LEU A 37 -3.86 -3.25 -9.20
C LEU A 37 -5.35 -2.96 -9.07
N GLY A 38 -6.09 -3.22 -10.14
CA GLY A 38 -7.54 -3.25 -10.12
C GLY A 38 -8.18 -2.33 -11.14
N ASP A 39 -9.25 -1.67 -10.71
CA ASP A 39 -10.17 -0.91 -11.55
C ASP A 39 -9.98 0.62 -11.48
N SER A 40 -11.02 1.35 -11.84
CA SER A 40 -11.10 2.81 -11.83
C SER A 40 -10.73 3.43 -10.48
N ILE A 41 -11.03 2.77 -9.35
CA ILE A 41 -10.73 3.30 -8.01
C ILE A 41 -9.22 3.30 -7.79
N ALA A 42 -8.54 2.19 -8.14
CA ALA A 42 -7.08 2.07 -8.07
C ALA A 42 -6.37 3.00 -9.06
N ALA A 43 -6.96 3.20 -10.24
CA ALA A 43 -6.50 4.18 -11.22
C ALA A 43 -6.67 5.65 -10.75
N GLY A 44 -7.49 5.88 -9.72
CA GLY A 44 -7.74 7.21 -9.14
C GLY A 44 -8.83 8.02 -9.87
N ILE A 45 -9.70 7.37 -10.65
CA ILE A 45 -10.86 8.03 -11.26
C ILE A 45 -11.77 8.62 -10.17
N GLY A 46 -12.24 9.84 -10.40
CA GLY A 46 -13.01 10.62 -9.42
C GLY A 46 -12.14 11.53 -8.53
N SER A 47 -10.82 11.32 -8.51
CA SER A 47 -9.89 12.25 -7.88
C SER A 47 -9.56 13.42 -8.81
N SER A 48 -9.49 14.63 -8.25
CA SER A 48 -9.08 15.83 -9.01
C SER A 48 -7.63 15.75 -9.49
N LEU A 49 -6.77 15.02 -8.76
CA LEU A 49 -5.37 14.82 -9.07
C LEU A 49 -5.03 13.34 -8.83
N PRO A 50 -5.35 12.42 -9.75
CA PRO A 50 -5.23 10.98 -9.52
C PRO A 50 -3.84 10.51 -9.06
N ARG A 51 -2.77 11.17 -9.57
CA ARG A 51 -1.38 10.85 -9.23
C ARG A 51 -0.92 11.32 -7.85
N GLU A 52 -1.69 12.19 -7.20
CA GLU A 52 -1.33 12.80 -5.90
C GLU A 52 -2.38 12.53 -4.82
N ARG A 53 -3.65 12.53 -5.21
CA ARG A 53 -4.82 12.46 -4.31
C ARG A 53 -5.66 11.20 -4.52
N GLY A 54 -5.36 10.37 -5.52
CA GLY A 54 -5.94 9.03 -5.62
C GLY A 54 -5.45 8.15 -4.46
N TYR A 55 -6.24 7.16 -4.03
CA TYR A 55 -5.89 6.38 -2.84
C TYR A 55 -4.51 5.71 -2.98
N SER A 56 -4.16 5.25 -4.18
CA SER A 56 -2.85 4.64 -4.47
C SER A 56 -1.71 5.63 -4.20
N ALA A 57 -1.84 6.89 -4.62
CA ALA A 57 -0.84 7.91 -4.32
C ALA A 57 -0.74 8.19 -2.81
N LEU A 58 -1.88 8.25 -2.12
CA LEU A 58 -1.94 8.49 -0.68
C LEU A 58 -1.33 7.33 0.13
N ILE A 59 -1.57 6.08 -0.29
CA ILE A 59 -0.96 4.89 0.33
C ILE A 59 0.56 4.88 0.10
N ARG A 60 1.04 5.17 -1.12
CA ARG A 60 2.48 5.32 -1.39
C ARG A 60 3.12 6.29 -0.40
N ASP A 61 2.52 7.46 -0.23
CA ASP A 61 3.04 8.50 0.66
C ASP A 61 3.00 8.07 2.11
N LEU A 62 1.96 7.36 2.53
CA LEU A 62 1.87 6.78 3.88
C LEU A 62 2.98 5.76 4.11
N ILE A 63 3.15 4.78 3.23
CA ILE A 63 4.22 3.76 3.34
C ILE A 63 5.59 4.45 3.39
N SER A 64 5.81 5.46 2.54
CA SER A 64 7.08 6.19 2.51
C SER A 64 7.35 6.91 3.83
N ARG A 65 6.35 7.59 4.39
CA ARG A 65 6.46 8.29 5.68
C ARG A 65 6.71 7.32 6.84
N GLU A 66 5.95 6.24 6.92
CA GLU A 66 6.03 5.30 8.06
C GLU A 66 7.30 4.44 8.02
N SER A 67 7.75 4.04 6.83
CA SER A 67 8.97 3.24 6.68
C SER A 67 10.26 4.08 6.67
N GLY A 68 10.15 5.39 6.45
CA GLY A 68 11.28 6.27 6.16
C GLY A 68 11.95 6.03 4.80
N ARG A 69 11.46 5.06 4.00
CA ARG A 69 12.05 4.68 2.71
C ARG A 69 11.41 5.46 1.57
N ILE A 70 12.16 5.64 0.48
CA ILE A 70 11.59 6.12 -0.78
C ILE A 70 10.71 5.01 -1.37
N VAL A 71 9.46 5.31 -1.68
CA VAL A 71 8.50 4.37 -2.28
C VAL A 71 8.06 4.88 -3.65
N THR A 72 8.31 4.09 -4.68
CA THR A 72 7.77 4.34 -6.03
C THR A 72 6.42 3.62 -6.16
N LEU A 73 5.45 4.29 -6.79
CA LEU A 73 4.16 3.67 -7.13
C LEU A 73 4.19 3.15 -8.56
N GLU A 74 3.98 1.85 -8.72
CA GLU A 74 3.68 1.20 -10.00
C GLU A 74 2.17 0.92 -10.04
N ASN A 75 1.41 1.76 -10.75
CA ASN A 75 -0.04 1.60 -10.86
C ASN A 75 -0.39 0.90 -12.19
N LEU A 76 -0.80 -0.37 -12.10
CA LEU A 76 -1.21 -1.17 -13.25
C LEU A 76 -2.74 -1.25 -13.40
N ALA A 77 -3.49 -0.54 -12.56
CA ALA A 77 -4.94 -0.54 -12.60
C ALA A 77 -5.48 -0.06 -13.96
N THR A 78 -6.57 -0.67 -14.38
CA THR A 78 -7.23 -0.42 -15.66
C THR A 78 -8.68 0.00 -15.39
N PRO A 79 -9.11 1.22 -15.74
CA PRO A 79 -10.51 1.61 -15.56
C PRO A 79 -11.48 0.62 -16.23
N GLY A 80 -12.54 0.23 -15.51
CA GLY A 80 -13.51 -0.77 -15.99
C GLY A 80 -13.10 -2.23 -15.79
N GLU A 81 -11.93 -2.52 -15.20
CA GLU A 81 -11.46 -3.89 -14.98
C GLU A 81 -12.47 -4.73 -14.17
N THR A 82 -12.72 -5.95 -14.62
CA THR A 82 -13.51 -6.98 -13.94
C THR A 82 -12.61 -8.08 -13.38
N VAL A 83 -13.13 -8.97 -12.53
CA VAL A 83 -12.35 -10.12 -12.05
C VAL A 83 -11.89 -11.01 -13.21
N THR A 84 -12.78 -11.25 -14.18
CA THR A 84 -12.48 -12.10 -15.34
C THR A 84 -11.41 -11.47 -16.23
N SER A 85 -11.60 -10.20 -16.63
CA SER A 85 -10.64 -9.50 -17.50
C SER A 85 -9.30 -9.25 -16.81
N PHE A 86 -9.28 -9.04 -15.48
CA PHE A 86 -8.04 -8.95 -14.74
C PHE A 86 -7.16 -10.20 -14.92
N ARG A 87 -7.79 -11.38 -14.85
CA ARG A 87 -7.14 -12.68 -15.01
C ARG A 87 -6.77 -12.97 -16.46
N ASP A 88 -7.70 -12.72 -17.38
CA ASP A 88 -7.63 -13.23 -18.75
C ASP A 88 -7.07 -12.20 -19.75
N ASP A 89 -7.31 -10.90 -19.55
CA ASP A 89 -7.00 -9.83 -20.50
C ASP A 89 -5.68 -9.09 -20.17
N GLY A 90 -4.86 -9.68 -19.31
CA GLY A 90 -3.43 -9.35 -19.20
C GLY A 90 -3.03 -8.34 -18.11
N GLN A 91 -3.94 -7.84 -17.25
CA GLN A 91 -3.50 -7.07 -16.07
C GLN A 91 -2.68 -7.95 -15.11
N LEU A 92 -3.14 -9.18 -14.85
CA LEU A 92 -2.40 -10.15 -14.04
C LEU A 92 -1.05 -10.53 -14.68
N SER A 93 -1.00 -10.70 -16.00
CA SER A 93 0.26 -10.95 -16.72
C SER A 93 1.25 -9.80 -16.55
N ARG A 94 0.80 -8.54 -16.73
CA ARG A 94 1.64 -7.34 -16.53
C ARG A 94 2.15 -7.24 -15.08
N PHE A 95 1.34 -7.66 -14.11
CA PHE A 95 1.77 -7.75 -12.72
C PHE A 95 2.89 -8.77 -12.53
N HIS A 96 2.76 -9.99 -13.07
CA HIS A 96 3.82 -10.98 -13.03
C HIS A 96 5.12 -10.48 -13.68
N ASP A 97 5.03 -9.86 -14.86
CA ASP A 97 6.19 -9.28 -15.56
C ASP A 97 6.90 -8.19 -14.73
N LEU A 98 6.13 -7.37 -14.00
CA LEU A 98 6.64 -6.38 -13.07
C LEU A 98 7.35 -7.04 -11.89
N VAL A 99 6.71 -8.01 -11.22
CA VAL A 99 7.30 -8.72 -10.08
C VAL A 99 8.60 -9.42 -10.47
N ASP A 100 8.63 -10.11 -11.61
CA ASP A 100 9.83 -10.79 -12.10
C ASP A 100 10.97 -9.82 -12.39
N ARG A 101 10.66 -8.65 -12.93
CA ARG A 101 11.64 -7.58 -13.14
C ARG A 101 12.18 -7.03 -11.82
N LEU A 102 11.32 -6.78 -10.84
CA LEU A 102 11.73 -6.29 -9.52
C LEU A 102 12.58 -7.31 -8.78
N ASN A 103 12.22 -8.60 -8.84
CA ASN A 103 13.00 -9.69 -8.27
C ASN A 103 14.39 -9.80 -8.90
N ARG A 104 14.48 -9.76 -10.24
CA ARG A 104 15.77 -9.75 -10.94
C ARG A 104 16.63 -8.53 -10.59
N GLY A 105 15.99 -7.39 -10.33
CA GLY A 105 16.65 -6.16 -9.89
C GLY A 105 16.89 -6.07 -8.37
N ASN A 106 16.56 -7.13 -7.61
CA ASN A 106 16.62 -7.17 -6.15
C ASN A 106 15.94 -5.95 -5.47
N THR A 107 14.86 -5.44 -6.09
CA THR A 107 14.10 -4.28 -5.62
C THR A 107 12.95 -4.74 -4.74
N PRO A 108 12.92 -4.38 -3.45
CA PRO A 108 11.87 -4.86 -2.55
C PRO A 108 10.50 -4.28 -2.88
N ILE A 109 9.47 -5.12 -2.79
CA ILE A 109 8.06 -4.70 -2.86
C ILE A 109 7.60 -4.38 -1.42
N SER A 110 7.10 -3.19 -1.19
CA SER A 110 6.61 -2.74 0.13
C SER A 110 5.15 -3.07 0.36
N ALA A 111 4.33 -3.05 -0.70
CA ALA A 111 2.92 -3.42 -0.64
C ALA A 111 2.38 -3.76 -2.04
N ILE A 112 1.28 -4.48 -2.06
CA ILE A 112 0.43 -4.69 -3.23
C ILE A 112 -1.02 -4.44 -2.77
N THR A 113 -1.77 -3.61 -3.49
CA THR A 113 -3.22 -3.49 -3.28
C THR A 113 -3.97 -3.89 -4.53
N VAL A 114 -5.20 -4.38 -4.34
CA VAL A 114 -6.11 -4.79 -5.41
C VAL A 114 -7.49 -4.23 -5.11
N SER A 115 -8.09 -3.52 -6.08
CA SER A 115 -9.47 -3.03 -6.05
C SER A 115 -10.24 -3.56 -7.26
N LEU A 116 -11.11 -4.55 -7.06
CA LEU A 116 -11.86 -5.22 -8.13
C LEU A 116 -13.29 -5.57 -7.67
N GLY A 117 -14.14 -5.99 -8.62
CA GLY A 117 -15.49 -6.48 -8.36
C GLY A 117 -16.58 -5.41 -8.54
N GLY A 118 -16.22 -4.13 -8.54
CA GLY A 118 -17.18 -3.04 -8.77
C GLY A 118 -17.84 -3.14 -10.14
N ASN A 119 -17.05 -3.35 -11.20
CA ASN A 119 -17.57 -3.46 -12.57
C ASN A 119 -18.37 -4.74 -12.79
N ASP A 120 -17.98 -5.85 -12.17
CA ASP A 120 -18.73 -7.12 -12.16
C ASP A 120 -20.15 -6.90 -11.60
N MET A 121 -20.25 -6.19 -10.48
CA MET A 121 -21.54 -5.85 -9.88
C MET A 121 -22.36 -4.86 -10.74
N LEU A 122 -21.70 -3.88 -11.36
CA LEU A 122 -22.39 -2.93 -12.26
C LEU A 122 -23.02 -3.61 -13.47
N HIS A 123 -22.39 -4.66 -14.02
CA HIS A 123 -22.96 -5.43 -15.14
C HIS A 123 -24.28 -6.14 -14.82
N VAL A 124 -24.55 -6.40 -13.54
CA VAL A 124 -25.80 -7.01 -13.06
C VAL A 124 -26.69 -6.02 -12.30
N SER A 125 -26.25 -4.78 -12.18
CA SER A 125 -27.06 -3.69 -11.61
C SER A 125 -28.26 -3.39 -12.51
N GLY A 126 -29.41 -3.08 -11.91
CA GLY A 126 -30.66 -2.88 -12.64
C GLY A 126 -31.35 -4.14 -13.16
N ARG A 127 -30.71 -5.32 -13.05
CA ARG A 127 -31.33 -6.61 -13.38
C ARG A 127 -32.19 -7.17 -12.24
N GLY A 128 -33.06 -8.11 -12.58
CA GLY A 128 -33.95 -8.79 -11.62
C GLY A 128 -33.19 -9.58 -10.55
N SER A 129 -33.87 -9.95 -9.46
CA SER A 129 -33.27 -10.73 -8.37
C SER A 129 -32.69 -12.07 -8.85
N THR A 130 -33.33 -12.71 -9.82
CA THR A 130 -32.86 -13.96 -10.45
C THR A 130 -31.50 -13.78 -11.13
N ASP A 131 -31.32 -12.72 -11.92
CA ASP A 131 -30.06 -12.47 -12.64
C ASP A 131 -28.91 -12.15 -11.68
N ARG A 132 -29.22 -11.42 -10.58
CA ARG A 132 -28.25 -11.13 -9.54
C ARG A 132 -27.84 -12.39 -8.78
N GLN A 133 -28.79 -13.26 -8.45
CA GLN A 133 -28.50 -14.54 -7.80
C GLN A 133 -27.67 -15.44 -8.70
N ALA A 134 -28.02 -15.56 -9.98
CA ALA A 134 -27.26 -16.35 -10.94
C ALA A 134 -25.79 -15.88 -11.08
N ALA A 135 -25.55 -14.56 -10.99
CA ALA A 135 -24.20 -14.01 -11.00
C ALA A 135 -23.41 -14.35 -9.73
N LEU A 136 -24.06 -14.30 -8.56
CA LEU A 136 -23.44 -14.72 -7.28
C LEU A 136 -23.16 -16.22 -7.26
N ASP A 137 -24.08 -17.04 -7.77
CA ASP A 137 -23.91 -18.49 -7.88
C ASP A 137 -22.76 -18.82 -8.83
N GLY A 138 -22.68 -18.13 -9.98
CA GLY A 138 -21.57 -18.24 -10.92
C GLY A 138 -20.23 -17.88 -10.29
N PHE A 139 -20.17 -16.79 -9.51
CA PHE A 139 -18.97 -16.42 -8.76
C PHE A 139 -18.58 -17.50 -7.74
N THR A 140 -19.54 -17.99 -6.96
CA THR A 140 -19.33 -19.06 -5.95
C THR A 140 -18.80 -20.34 -6.59
N SER A 141 -19.37 -20.73 -7.74
CA SER A 141 -18.93 -21.91 -8.48
C SER A 141 -17.55 -21.74 -9.11
N ALA A 142 -17.19 -20.54 -9.54
CA ALA A 142 -15.88 -20.25 -10.12
C ALA A 142 -14.77 -20.17 -9.06
N TYR A 143 -15.12 -19.78 -7.82
CA TYR A 143 -14.17 -19.55 -6.73
C TYR A 143 -14.53 -20.30 -5.43
N PRO A 144 -14.66 -21.65 -5.47
CA PRO A 144 -15.15 -22.42 -4.33
C PRO A 144 -14.24 -22.34 -3.10
N ALA A 145 -12.93 -22.14 -3.30
CA ALA A 145 -11.94 -22.08 -2.22
C ALA A 145 -11.94 -20.75 -1.44
N VAL A 146 -12.63 -19.71 -1.92
CA VAL A 146 -12.68 -18.39 -1.25
C VAL A 146 -13.75 -18.37 -0.15
N LEU A 147 -14.68 -19.33 -0.16
CA LEU A 147 -15.86 -19.37 0.72
C LEU A 147 -15.86 -20.56 1.70
N SER A 148 -14.78 -21.34 1.72
CA SER A 148 -14.51 -22.42 2.68
C SER A 148 -13.65 -21.93 3.84
#